data_AF-A0A3N5W8E8-F1
#
_entry.id   AF-A0A3N5W8E8-F1
#
_cell.length_a   1.000
_cell.length_b   1.000
_cell.length_c   1.000
_cell.angle_alpha   90.00
_cell.angle_beta   90.00
_cell.angle_gamma   90.00
#
_symmetry.space_group_name_H-M   'P 1'
#
loop_
_entity.id
_entity.type
_entity.pdbx_description
1 polymer ?
#
loop_
_entity_poly.entity_id
_entity_poly.type
_entity_poly.pdbx_seq_one_letter_code
_entity_poly.pdbx_strand_id
1 'polypeptide(L)'
;MSMKQEKVVINCAVTGSIHIPSQSEFLPITPQQISAEAIKAANAGAGTVHIHVRNPKTGQPSSDLGLFKEVCGEIHRKSNVVVCPTTGGGLGMTPEERVRVVAELQPELATCNMGSFNYGLYPLLDKFKDFKYEWEK
;
A
#
# COMPACT_ATOMS: atom_id res chain seq x y z
N MET A 1 18.44 -32.30 -3.74
CA MET A 1 18.35 -31.43 -4.93
C MET A 1 17.30 -30.38 -4.63
N SER A 2 17.64 -29.09 -4.68
CA SER A 2 16.64 -28.03 -4.58
C SER A 2 15.68 -28.15 -5.77
N MET A 3 14.37 -28.24 -5.53
CA MET A 3 13.39 -28.25 -6.62
C MET A 3 13.54 -26.95 -7.41
N LYS A 4 13.74 -27.06 -8.72
CA LYS A 4 13.84 -25.90 -9.59
C LYS A 4 12.46 -25.23 -9.62
N GLN A 5 12.35 -24.06 -9.00
CA GLN A 5 11.09 -23.35 -8.90
C GLN A 5 10.79 -22.65 -10.23
N GLU A 6 9.96 -23.28 -11.06
CA GLU A 6 9.64 -22.79 -12.41
C GLU A 6 8.65 -21.61 -12.42
N LYS A 7 7.90 -21.42 -11.33
CA LYS A 7 6.93 -20.33 -11.18
C LYS A 7 7.50 -19.22 -10.31
N VAL A 8 7.45 -18.00 -10.82
CA VAL A 8 7.90 -16.79 -10.12
C VAL A 8 6.67 -16.05 -9.57
N VAL A 9 6.70 -15.70 -8.29
CA VAL A 9 5.67 -14.84 -7.69
C VAL A 9 6.00 -13.39 -8.01
N ILE A 10 5.08 -12.72 -8.69
CA ILE A 10 5.15 -11.28 -8.96
C ILE A 10 4.26 -10.57 -7.95
N ASN A 11 4.87 -9.67 -7.17
CA ASN A 11 4.17 -8.80 -6.24
C ASN A 11 4.07 -7.38 -6.78
N CYS A 12 2.88 -6.77 -6.74
CA CYS A 12 2.67 -5.37 -7.09
C CYS A 12 2.34 -4.54 -5.84
N ALA A 13 3.22 -3.60 -5.47
CA ALA A 13 2.94 -2.61 -4.43
C ALA A 13 2.28 -1.38 -5.05
N VAL A 14 0.99 -1.21 -4.80
CA VAL A 14 0.12 -0.36 -5.64
C VAL A 14 0.35 1.14 -5.42
N THR A 15 0.56 1.56 -4.17
CA THR A 15 0.65 3.00 -3.83
C THR A 15 1.64 3.33 -2.71
N GLY A 16 1.80 2.45 -1.71
CA GLY A 16 2.70 2.66 -0.57
C GLY A 16 2.34 3.89 0.27
N SER A 17 3.32 4.38 1.05
CA SER A 17 3.20 5.59 1.87
C SER A 17 4.34 6.60 1.64
N ILE A 18 5.29 6.28 0.76
CA ILE A 18 6.49 7.12 0.51
C ILE A 18 6.22 8.19 -0.54
N HIS A 19 5.73 7.79 -1.71
CA HIS A 19 5.40 8.75 -2.75
C HIS A 19 4.19 9.59 -2.34
N ILE A 20 4.21 10.84 -2.76
CA ILE A 20 3.18 11.86 -2.46
C ILE A 20 2.45 12.27 -3.76
N PRO A 21 1.22 12.78 -3.67
CA PRO A 21 0.43 13.20 -4.84
C PRO A 21 1.15 14.13 -5.81
N SER A 22 1.98 15.04 -5.31
CA SER A 22 2.69 16.02 -6.14
C SER A 22 3.76 15.41 -7.03
N GLN A 23 4.16 14.15 -6.79
CA GLN A 23 5.21 13.48 -7.55
C GLN A 23 4.70 12.78 -8.81
N SER A 24 3.41 12.42 -8.86
CA SER A 24 2.80 11.74 -10.00
C SER A 24 1.28 11.79 -9.94
N GLU A 25 0.65 12.20 -11.04
CA GLU A 25 -0.81 12.16 -11.21
C GLU A 25 -1.35 10.72 -11.29
N PHE A 26 -0.47 9.74 -11.53
CA PHE A 26 -0.82 8.31 -11.60
C PHE A 26 -0.76 7.61 -10.24
N LEU A 27 -0.37 8.30 -9.16
CA LEU A 27 -0.35 7.73 -7.82
C LEU A 27 -1.79 7.41 -7.37
N PRO A 28 -2.15 6.14 -7.12
CA PRO A 28 -3.51 5.80 -6.70
C PRO A 28 -3.79 6.30 -5.28
N ILE A 29 -4.86 7.07 -5.09
CA ILE A 29 -5.20 7.73 -3.82
C ILE A 29 -6.52 7.20 -3.25
N THR A 30 -7.58 7.20 -4.04
CA THR A 30 -8.91 6.79 -3.55
C THR A 30 -9.03 5.27 -3.45
N PRO A 31 -9.93 4.75 -2.60
CA PRO A 31 -10.19 3.30 -2.54
C PRO A 31 -10.53 2.69 -3.91
N GLN A 32 -11.27 3.43 -4.74
CA GLN A 32 -11.64 3.02 -6.09
C GLN A 32 -10.41 2.93 -7.00
N GLN A 33 -9.51 3.91 -6.94
CA GLN A 33 -8.26 3.89 -7.70
C GLN A 33 -7.35 2.74 -7.25
N ILE A 34 -7.16 2.58 -5.94
CA ILE A 34 -6.26 1.56 -5.39
C ILE A 34 -6.77 0.15 -5.72
N SER A 35 -8.06 -0.12 -5.52
CA SER A 35 -8.65 -1.43 -5.86
C SER A 35 -8.63 -1.70 -7.36
N ALA A 36 -8.94 -0.70 -8.21
CA ALA A 36 -8.88 -0.84 -9.66
C ALA A 36 -7.46 -1.16 -10.15
N GLU A 37 -6.44 -0.44 -9.66
CA GLU A 37 -5.05 -0.70 -10.06
C GLU A 37 -4.53 -2.03 -9.52
N ALA A 38 -4.93 -2.46 -8.31
CA ALA A 38 -4.63 -3.79 -7.80
C ALA A 38 -5.20 -4.90 -8.69
N ILE A 39 -6.46 -4.77 -9.11
CA ILE A 39 -7.12 -5.75 -10.00
C ILE A 39 -6.46 -5.74 -11.39
N LYS A 40 -6.09 -4.57 -11.93
CA LYS A 40 -5.33 -4.48 -13.20
C LYS A 40 -3.98 -5.18 -13.08
N ALA A 41 -3.26 -4.99 -11.97
CA ALA A 41 -1.99 -5.67 -11.72
C ALA A 41 -2.17 -7.19 -11.67
N ALA A 42 -3.22 -7.68 -11.01
CA ALA A 42 -3.56 -9.09 -10.98
C ALA A 42 -3.84 -9.65 -12.38
N ASN A 43 -4.64 -8.94 -13.19
CA ASN A 43 -4.94 -9.33 -14.58
C ASN A 43 -3.69 -9.32 -15.48
N ALA A 44 -2.69 -8.51 -15.15
CA ALA A 44 -1.41 -8.48 -15.84
C ALA A 44 -0.43 -9.59 -15.40
N GLY A 45 -0.79 -10.39 -14.37
CA GLY A 45 0.00 -11.53 -13.90
C GLY A 45 0.59 -11.40 -12.50
N ALA A 46 0.24 -10.36 -11.73
CA ALA A 46 0.62 -10.29 -10.32
C ALA A 46 -0.09 -11.39 -9.52
N GLY A 47 0.69 -12.21 -8.80
CA GLY A 47 0.17 -13.25 -7.91
C GLY A 47 -0.22 -12.69 -6.53
N THR A 48 0.41 -11.58 -6.14
CA THR A 48 0.10 -10.86 -4.88
C THR A 48 0.03 -9.35 -5.13
N VAL A 49 -0.81 -8.65 -4.37
CA VAL A 49 -0.85 -7.19 -4.32
C VAL A 49 -0.62 -6.67 -2.91
N HIS A 50 0.30 -5.72 -2.77
CA HIS A 50 0.61 -5.07 -1.51
C HIS A 50 -0.14 -3.74 -1.37
N ILE A 51 -0.93 -3.63 -0.30
CA ILE A 51 -1.95 -2.59 -0.14
C ILE A 51 -1.61 -1.65 1.02
N HIS A 52 -1.63 -0.37 0.69
CA HIS A 52 -1.76 0.75 1.61
C HIS A 52 -3.06 1.48 1.30
N VAL A 53 -3.61 2.20 2.27
CA VAL A 53 -4.71 3.14 2.05
C VAL A 53 -4.25 4.56 2.35
N ARG A 54 -4.95 5.52 1.73
CA ARG A 54 -4.65 6.94 1.81
C ARG A 54 -5.93 7.71 2.09
N ASN A 55 -5.82 8.87 2.69
CA ASN A 55 -6.91 9.82 2.80
C ASN A 55 -7.43 10.14 1.38
N PRO A 56 -8.70 9.84 1.06
CA PRO A 56 -9.21 9.99 -0.31
C PRO A 56 -9.22 11.43 -0.83
N LYS A 57 -9.15 12.42 0.06
CA LYS A 57 -9.15 13.85 -0.30
C LYS A 57 -7.75 14.39 -0.54
N THR A 58 -6.77 13.93 0.24
CA THR A 58 -5.43 14.55 0.26
C THR A 58 -4.29 13.63 -0.15
N GLY A 59 -4.52 12.32 -0.25
CA GLY A 59 -3.47 11.33 -0.53
C GLY A 59 -2.54 11.01 0.64
N GLN A 60 -2.78 11.62 1.81
CA GLN A 60 -1.99 11.36 3.02
C GLN A 60 -2.11 9.89 3.43
N PRO A 61 -1.01 9.19 3.78
CA PRO A 61 -1.08 7.82 4.28
C PRO A 61 -2.06 7.68 5.45
N SER A 62 -2.86 6.62 5.45
CA SER A 62 -3.88 6.37 6.48
C SER A 62 -3.82 4.92 6.97
N SER A 63 -4.21 4.72 8.24
CA SER A 63 -4.45 3.41 8.87
C SER A 63 -5.94 3.11 9.05
N ASP A 64 -6.81 3.91 8.42
CA ASP A 64 -8.26 3.77 8.53
C ASP A 64 -8.74 2.39 8.07
N LEU A 65 -9.35 1.65 9.01
CA LEU A 65 -9.84 0.29 8.76
C LEU A 65 -11.03 0.24 7.81
N GLY A 66 -11.87 1.28 7.77
CA GLY A 66 -12.97 1.38 6.82
C GLY A 66 -12.45 1.43 5.38
N LEU A 67 -11.39 2.22 5.15
CA LEU A 67 -10.73 2.28 3.84
C LEU A 67 -10.08 0.95 3.46
N PHE A 68 -9.43 0.26 4.41
CA PHE A 68 -8.88 -1.08 4.16
C PHE A 68 -9.99 -2.08 3.82
N LYS A 69 -11.10 -2.08 4.56
CA LYS A 69 -12.25 -2.97 4.30
C LYS A 69 -12.85 -2.70 2.92
N GLU A 70 -12.94 -1.44 2.50
CA GLU A 70 -13.41 -1.07 1.17
C GLU A 70 -12.47 -1.58 0.07
N VAL A 71 -11.17 -1.28 0.14
CA VAL A 71 -10.19 -1.68 -0.87
C VAL A 71 -10.05 -3.19 -0.95
N CYS A 72 -9.79 -3.86 0.17
CA CYS A 72 -9.58 -5.30 0.20
C CYS A 72 -10.85 -6.08 -0.17
N GLY A 73 -12.02 -5.62 0.31
CA GLY A 73 -13.30 -6.22 -0.03
C GLY A 73 -13.62 -6.12 -1.53
N GLU A 74 -13.30 -4.98 -2.17
CA GLU A 74 -13.49 -4.81 -3.61
C GLU A 74 -12.55 -5.70 -4.43
N ILE A 75 -11.28 -5.81 -4.05
CA ILE A 75 -10.31 -6.70 -4.71
C ILE A 75 -10.79 -8.15 -4.60
N HIS A 76 -11.18 -8.59 -3.40
CA HIS A 76 -11.65 -9.95 -3.15
C HIS A 76 -12.90 -10.31 -3.96
N ARG A 77 -13.83 -9.36 -4.16
CA ARG A 77 -15.02 -9.58 -4.99
C ARG A 77 -14.71 -9.80 -6.47
N LYS A 78 -13.58 -9.27 -6.96
CA LYS A 78 -13.30 -9.14 -8.40
C LYS A 78 -12.04 -9.88 -8.86
N SER A 79 -11.25 -10.44 -7.95
CA SER A 79 -9.99 -11.10 -8.24
C SER A 79 -9.64 -12.14 -7.18
N ASN A 80 -8.90 -13.18 -7.59
CA ASN A 80 -8.34 -14.21 -6.70
C ASN A 80 -6.89 -13.91 -6.30
N VAL A 81 -6.42 -12.67 -6.50
CA VAL A 81 -5.05 -12.27 -6.15
C VAL A 81 -4.88 -12.25 -4.63
N VAL A 82 -3.73 -12.72 -4.14
CA VAL A 82 -3.42 -12.70 -2.70
C VAL A 82 -3.24 -11.25 -2.26
N VAL A 83 -4.03 -10.82 -1.27
CA VAL A 83 -4.00 -9.45 -0.76
C VAL A 83 -3.10 -9.36 0.46
N CYS A 84 -2.12 -8.46 0.41
CA CYS A 84 -1.15 -8.22 1.47
C CYS A 84 -1.29 -6.78 1.99
N PRO A 85 -2.14 -6.51 3.01
CA PRO A 85 -2.13 -5.21 3.69
C PRO A 85 -0.81 -4.96 4.43
N THR A 86 -0.43 -3.69 4.46
CA THR A 86 0.73 -3.21 5.21
C THR A 86 0.51 -3.26 6.73
N THR A 87 1.56 -3.57 7.48
CA THR A 87 1.68 -3.27 8.92
C THR A 87 2.81 -2.25 9.18
N GLY A 88 3.37 -1.67 8.10
CA GLY A 88 4.28 -0.53 8.16
C GLY A 88 3.56 0.81 8.27
N GLY A 89 2.41 0.94 7.60
CA GLY A 89 1.61 2.16 7.61
C GLY A 89 2.33 3.37 7.04
N GLY A 90 1.98 4.55 7.55
CA GLY A 90 2.65 5.82 7.30
C GLY A 90 3.53 6.26 8.47
N LEU A 91 4.43 7.22 8.22
CA LEU A 91 5.24 7.84 9.26
C LEU A 91 4.34 8.48 10.33
N GLY A 92 4.68 8.26 11.60
CA GLY A 92 3.95 8.81 12.76
C GLY A 92 2.83 7.94 13.32
N MET A 93 2.48 6.82 12.68
CA MET A 93 1.49 5.87 13.22
C MET A 93 2.09 4.96 14.28
N THR A 94 1.33 4.63 15.32
CA THR A 94 1.77 3.69 16.36
C THR A 94 1.75 2.25 15.83
N PRO A 95 2.55 1.34 16.43
CA PRO A 95 2.50 -0.08 16.08
C PRO A 95 1.10 -0.70 16.21
N GLU A 96 0.33 -0.30 17.22
CA GLU A 96 -1.03 -0.77 17.47
C GLU A 96 -1.97 -0.37 16.33
N GLU A 97 -1.93 0.90 15.92
CA GLU A 97 -2.72 1.39 14.78
C GLU A 97 -2.39 0.61 13.50
N ARG A 98 -1.11 0.32 13.28
CA ARG A 98 -0.61 -0.34 12.08
C ARG A 98 -0.98 -1.82 12.01
N VAL A 99 -0.97 -2.54 13.13
CA VAL A 99 -1.22 -3.98 13.16
C VAL A 99 -2.71 -4.34 13.18
N ARG A 100 -3.59 -3.40 13.56
CA ARG A 100 -5.04 -3.63 13.67
C ARG A 100 -5.67 -4.23 12.42
N VAL A 101 -5.16 -3.90 11.23
CA VAL A 101 -5.66 -4.46 9.96
C VAL A 101 -5.57 -6.00 9.93
N VAL A 102 -4.56 -6.59 10.57
CA VAL A 102 -4.40 -8.05 10.62
C VAL A 102 -5.47 -8.69 11.48
N ALA A 103 -5.73 -8.14 12.66
CA ALA A 103 -6.76 -8.65 13.57
C ALA A 103 -8.17 -8.53 12.97
N GLU A 104 -8.42 -7.45 12.21
CA GLU A 104 -9.74 -7.11 11.70
C GLU A 104 -10.07 -7.76 10.35
N LEU A 105 -9.09 -7.91 9.46
CA LEU A 105 -9.32 -8.45 8.11
C LEU A 105 -8.84 -9.90 7.99
N GLN A 106 -8.01 -10.40 8.92
CA GLN A 106 -7.41 -11.74 8.87
C GLN A 106 -6.89 -12.11 7.47
N PRO A 107 -6.03 -11.27 6.86
CA PRO A 107 -5.59 -11.46 5.48
C PRO A 107 -4.69 -12.70 5.35
N GLU A 108 -4.60 -13.25 4.14
CA GLU A 108 -3.72 -14.37 3.81
C GLU A 108 -2.23 -14.04 4.02
N LEU A 109 -1.87 -12.78 3.84
CA LEU A 109 -0.52 -12.25 3.99
C LEU A 109 -0.58 -10.86 4.61
N ALA A 110 0.44 -10.48 5.38
CA ALA A 110 0.65 -9.10 5.78
C ALA A 110 2.16 -8.85 5.86
N THR A 111 2.59 -7.62 5.57
CA THR A 111 4.02 -7.29 5.75
C THR A 111 4.41 -7.34 7.23
N CYS A 112 5.68 -7.60 7.52
CA CYS A 112 6.25 -7.51 8.85
C CYS A 112 7.62 -6.82 8.75
N ASN A 113 7.73 -5.59 9.25
CA ASN A 113 9.02 -4.90 9.32
C ASN A 113 9.86 -5.53 10.43
N MET A 114 11.03 -6.07 10.09
CA MET A 114 11.80 -6.98 10.96
C MET A 114 12.74 -6.27 11.96
N GLY A 115 12.75 -4.95 12.00
CA GLY A 115 13.60 -4.20 12.92
C GLY A 115 13.40 -2.70 12.84
N SER A 116 13.93 -2.01 13.83
CA SER A 116 13.95 -0.55 13.88
C SER A 116 15.12 -0.01 13.07
N PHE A 117 14.85 1.03 12.27
CA PHE A 117 15.87 1.73 11.49
C PHE A 117 15.39 3.14 11.15
N ASN A 118 16.33 4.02 10.77
CA ASN A 118 15.99 5.36 10.31
C ASN A 118 15.45 5.31 8.87
N TYR A 119 14.30 5.94 8.62
CA TYR A 119 13.67 6.02 7.29
C TYR A 119 13.71 7.47 6.77
N GLY A 120 14.84 7.87 6.18
CA GLY A 120 15.09 9.27 5.80
C GLY A 120 14.54 9.66 4.43
N LEU A 121 13.41 10.38 4.40
CA LEU A 121 12.80 10.89 3.15
C LEU A 121 13.16 12.34 2.81
N TYR A 122 13.77 13.06 3.74
CA TYR A 122 14.11 14.48 3.60
C TYR A 122 14.93 14.87 2.34
N PRO A 123 15.80 14.01 1.74
CA PRO A 123 16.48 14.39 0.50
C PRO A 123 15.54 14.61 -0.69
N LEU A 124 14.29 14.12 -0.62
CA LEU A 124 13.29 14.37 -1.66
C LEU A 124 12.91 15.86 -1.77
N LEU A 125 13.07 16.62 -0.70
CA LEU A 125 12.84 18.08 -0.71
C LEU A 125 13.84 18.82 -1.59
N ASP A 126 14.99 18.23 -1.94
CA ASP A 126 15.94 18.82 -2.89
C ASP A 126 15.41 18.75 -4.32
N LYS A 127 14.64 17.71 -4.64
CA LYS A 127 14.09 17.44 -5.97
C LYS A 127 12.72 18.06 -6.20
N PHE A 128 11.83 18.01 -5.20
CA PHE A 128 10.45 18.49 -5.32
C PHE A 128 10.27 19.77 -4.53
N LYS A 129 9.76 20.81 -5.19
CA LYS A 129 9.60 22.16 -4.62
C LYS A 129 8.14 22.61 -4.55
N ASP A 130 7.32 22.11 -5.47
CA ASP A 130 5.89 22.41 -5.55
C ASP A 130 5.10 21.25 -4.95
N PHE A 131 4.28 21.58 -3.94
CA PHE A 131 3.46 20.61 -3.22
C PHE A 131 1.99 21.01 -3.33
N LYS A 132 1.13 20.04 -3.62
CA LYS A 132 -0.32 20.22 -3.76
C LYS A 132 -1.01 20.37 -2.40
N TYR A 133 -0.48 19.74 -1.37
CA TYR A 133 -1.00 19.75 -0.01
C TYR A 133 0.10 20.01 1.02
N GLU A 134 -0.24 20.73 2.08
CA GLU A 134 0.70 21.11 3.15
C GLU A 134 1.35 19.91 3.86
N TRP A 135 0.65 18.77 3.96
CA TRP A 135 1.17 17.58 4.64
C TRP A 135 2.34 16.91 3.89
N GLU A 136 2.55 17.24 2.62
CA GLU A 136 3.55 16.60 1.77
C GLU A 136 4.98 17.10 2.02
N LYS A 137 5.13 18.22 2.74
CA LYS A 137 6.41 18.90 3.00
C LYS A 137 7.10 18.44 4.28
#